data_AF-A0A9D2BRN1-F1
#
_entry.id   AF-A0A9D2BRN1-F1
#
_cell.length_a   1.000
_cell.length_b   1.000
_cell.length_c   1.000
_cell.angle_alpha   90.00
_cell.angle_beta   90.00
_cell.angle_gamma   90.00
#
_symmetry.space_group_name_H-M   'P 1'
#
loop_
_entity.id
_entity.type
_entity.pdbx_description
1 polymer ?
#
loop_
_entity_poly.entity_id
_entity_poly.type
_entity_poly.pdbx_seq_one_letter_code
_entity_poly.pdbx_strand_id
1 'polypeptide(L)'
;MPKLRKMLGDINSLSCRRLMDLISTQSHRNLSGWAIQRAQRRYLPIYKKLHPEDTRLDRCVEECMGFSEGTIKAAKLRAILKESADAAKQAVTDPISEAAARAVAVACASVRTPTNTLGFLFYGAAAVAYDSIGTEQSRLEYEKLAEIELNDAYDELKAIAVENEPNPADIDWNC
;
A
#
# COMPACT_ATOMS: atom_id res chain seq x y z
N MET A 1 -16.75 6.33 -21.60
CA MET A 1 -16.55 5.25 -20.61
C MET A 1 -16.51 5.85 -19.21
N PRO A 2 -17.05 5.18 -18.18
CA PRO A 2 -16.95 5.67 -16.81
C PRO A 2 -15.48 5.75 -16.37
N LYS A 3 -15.16 6.77 -15.57
CA LYS A 3 -13.81 6.96 -15.03
C LYS A 3 -13.47 5.82 -14.06
N LEU A 4 -12.33 5.17 -14.26
CA LEU A 4 -11.85 4.12 -13.36
C LEU A 4 -11.67 4.63 -11.93
N ARG A 5 -11.96 3.76 -10.96
CA ARG A 5 -11.76 4.06 -9.54
C ARG A 5 -10.27 4.00 -9.23
N LYS A 6 -9.79 4.93 -8.40
CA LYS A 6 -8.40 4.94 -7.94
C LYS A 6 -8.11 3.88 -6.88
N MET A 7 -9.16 3.43 -6.20
CA MET A 7 -9.12 2.46 -5.13
C MET A 7 -10.18 1.40 -5.38
N LEU A 8 -9.81 0.14 -5.24
CA LEU A 8 -10.70 -1.00 -5.26
C LEU A 8 -10.73 -1.67 -3.89
N GLY A 9 -11.84 -2.34 -3.59
CA GLY A 9 -12.12 -2.92 -2.28
C GLY A 9 -13.32 -2.24 -1.61
N ASP A 10 -13.82 -2.90 -0.56
CA ASP A 10 -14.92 -2.44 0.25
C ASP A 10 -14.51 -2.48 1.72
N ILE A 11 -14.61 -1.33 2.39
CA ILE A 11 -14.32 -1.18 3.82
C ILE A 11 -15.25 -2.05 4.68
N ASN A 12 -16.44 -2.37 4.16
CA ASN A 12 -17.42 -3.23 4.83
C ASN A 12 -17.29 -4.71 4.44
N SER A 13 -16.29 -5.09 3.66
CA SER A 13 -16.05 -6.51 3.36
C SER A 13 -15.49 -7.24 4.58
N LEU A 14 -15.69 -8.56 4.62
CA LEU A 14 -15.11 -9.39 5.69
C LEU A 14 -13.58 -9.38 5.64
N SER A 15 -12.98 -9.42 4.45
CA SER A 15 -11.52 -9.36 4.28
C SER A 15 -10.94 -8.05 4.81
N CYS A 16 -11.61 -6.93 4.55
CA CYS A 16 -11.19 -5.63 5.08
C CYS A 16 -11.32 -5.54 6.61
N ARG A 17 -12.44 -5.97 7.19
CA ARG A 17 -12.58 -6.00 8.65
C ARG A 17 -11.52 -6.86 9.33
N ARG A 18 -11.23 -8.05 8.79
CA ARG A 18 -10.17 -8.92 9.32
C ARG A 18 -8.79 -8.29 9.26
N LEU A 19 -8.49 -7.52 8.20
CA LEU A 19 -7.28 -6.71 8.11
C LEU A 19 -7.26 -5.61 9.17
N MET A 20 -8.36 -4.86 9.33
CA MET A 20 -8.46 -3.80 10.35
C MET A 20 -8.22 -4.35 11.76
N ASP A 21 -8.89 -5.46 12.09
CA ASP A 21 -8.74 -6.14 13.38
C ASP A 21 -7.29 -6.57 13.61
N LEU A 22 -6.67 -7.23 12.62
CA LEU A 22 -5.28 -7.67 12.73
C LEU A 22 -4.33 -6.47 12.85
N ILE A 23 -4.48 -5.45 12.02
CA ILE A 23 -3.64 -4.25 12.02
C ILE A 23 -3.67 -3.57 13.39
N SER A 24 -4.85 -3.45 14.00
CA SER A 24 -5.03 -2.83 15.32
C SER A 24 -4.33 -3.58 16.47
N THR A 25 -3.89 -4.82 16.25
CA THR A 25 -3.13 -5.60 17.25
C THR A 25 -1.62 -5.47 17.11
N GLN A 26 -1.11 -4.87 16.04
CA GLN A 26 0.31 -4.92 15.70
C GLN A 26 1.02 -3.59 15.95
N SER A 27 2.31 -3.65 16.25
CA SER A 27 3.12 -2.47 16.48
C SER A 27 3.34 -1.68 15.19
N HIS A 28 3.49 -0.36 15.32
CA HIS A 28 3.69 0.54 14.18
C HIS A 28 4.92 0.14 13.33
N ARG A 29 5.97 -0.37 13.99
CA ARG A 29 7.17 -0.87 13.32
C ARG A 29 6.87 -2.07 12.43
N ASN A 30 6.17 -3.08 12.95
CA ASN A 30 5.82 -4.27 12.18
C ASN A 30 4.90 -3.93 11.02
N LEU A 31 3.88 -3.10 11.27
CA LEU A 31 2.92 -2.65 10.26
C LEU A 31 3.60 -1.91 9.10
N SER A 32 4.45 -0.94 9.41
CA SER A 32 5.12 -0.15 8.37
C SER A 32 6.17 -0.94 7.60
N GLY A 33 6.97 -1.76 8.29
CA GLY A 33 7.92 -2.66 7.64
C GLY A 33 7.24 -3.67 6.69
N TRP A 34 6.12 -4.24 7.10
CA TRP A 34 5.31 -5.11 6.25
C TRP A 34 4.74 -4.39 5.04
N ALA A 35 4.12 -3.23 5.24
CA ALA A 35 3.50 -2.46 4.16
C ALA A 35 4.52 -2.10 3.07
N ILE A 36 5.72 -1.65 3.47
CA ILE A 36 6.78 -1.28 2.53
C ILE A 36 7.29 -2.51 1.77
N GLN A 37 7.57 -3.62 2.45
CA GLN A 37 8.04 -4.85 1.80
C GLN A 37 7.00 -5.38 0.80
N ARG A 38 5.72 -5.39 1.17
CA ARG A 38 4.65 -5.79 0.25
C ARG A 38 4.59 -4.87 -0.95
N ALA A 39 4.64 -3.56 -0.76
CA ALA A 39 4.59 -2.60 -1.85
C ALA A 39 5.80 -2.72 -2.79
N GLN A 40 7.01 -2.93 -2.24
CA GLN A 40 8.23 -3.21 -3.00
C GLN A 40 8.08 -4.46 -3.87
N ARG A 41 7.55 -5.55 -3.31
CA ARG A 41 7.43 -6.83 -4.01
C ARG A 41 6.29 -6.84 -5.03
N ARG A 42 5.17 -6.18 -4.72
CA ARG A 42 3.89 -6.39 -5.43
C ARG A 42 3.47 -5.22 -6.30
N TYR A 43 3.79 -3.97 -5.94
CA TYR A 43 3.26 -2.78 -6.64
C TYR A 43 4.35 -1.96 -7.34
N LEU A 44 5.54 -1.86 -6.76
CA LEU A 44 6.67 -1.18 -7.40
C LEU A 44 7.01 -1.78 -8.78
N PRO A 45 7.03 -3.11 -9.00
CA PRO A 45 7.31 -3.67 -10.32
C PRO A 45 6.28 -3.27 -11.39
N ILE A 46 5.01 -3.14 -11.00
CA ILE A 46 3.93 -2.68 -11.89
C ILE A 46 4.23 -1.26 -12.38
N TYR A 47 4.61 -0.37 -11.45
CA TYR A 47 5.00 1.00 -11.81
C TYR A 47 6.24 1.04 -12.71
N LYS A 48 7.28 0.27 -12.37
CA LYS A 48 8.57 0.26 -13.10
C LYS A 48 8.46 -0.30 -14.52
N LYS A 49 7.50 -1.19 -14.78
CA LYS A 49 7.21 -1.67 -16.15
C LYS A 49 6.83 -0.51 -17.08
N LEU A 50 6.19 0.53 -16.55
CA LEU A 50 5.71 1.69 -17.30
C LEU A 50 6.64 2.91 -17.18
N HIS A 51 7.36 3.03 -16.07
CA HIS A 51 8.27 4.15 -15.76
C HIS A 51 9.66 3.65 -15.30
N PRO A 52 10.43 2.94 -16.14
CA PRO A 52 11.68 2.31 -15.73
C PRO A 52 12.77 3.29 -15.27
N GLU A 53 12.74 4.52 -15.78
CA GLU A 53 13.71 5.57 -15.47
C GLU A 53 13.36 6.39 -14.21
N ASP A 54 12.13 6.27 -13.70
CA ASP A 54 11.69 7.01 -12.51
C ASP A 54 12.05 6.25 -11.22
N THR A 55 13.17 6.64 -10.63
CA THR A 55 13.72 6.00 -9.43
C THR A 55 13.17 6.56 -8.12
N ARG A 56 12.24 7.52 -8.15
CA ARG A 56 11.73 8.17 -6.93
C ARG A 56 11.04 7.19 -5.98
N LEU A 57 10.32 6.22 -6.53
CA LEU A 57 9.63 5.21 -5.72
C LEU A 57 10.59 4.14 -5.18
N ASP A 58 11.60 3.71 -5.94
CA ASP A 58 12.67 2.82 -5.46
C ASP A 58 13.39 3.44 -4.26
N ARG A 59 13.85 4.69 -4.41
CA ARG A 59 14.53 5.43 -3.35
C ARG A 59 13.64 5.58 -2.11
N CYS A 60 12.35 5.79 -2.31
CA CYS A 60 11.40 5.92 -1.22
C CYS A 60 11.26 4.63 -0.42
N VAL A 61 11.19 3.49 -1.09
CA VAL A 61 11.12 2.17 -0.46
C VAL A 61 12.40 1.91 0.34
N GLU A 62 13.58 2.08 -0.27
CA GLU A 62 14.88 1.81 0.37
C GLU A 62 15.06 2.63 1.66
N GLU A 63 14.78 3.93 1.59
CA GLU A 63 14.99 4.83 2.72
C GLU A 63 13.94 4.65 3.82
N CYS A 64 12.71 4.27 3.48
CA CYS A 64 11.69 3.93 4.48
C CYS A 64 11.98 2.59 5.17
N MET A 65 12.52 1.60 4.45
CA MET A 65 13.02 0.35 5.05
C MET A 65 14.16 0.63 6.03
N GLY A 66 15.15 1.43 5.63
CA GLY A 66 16.24 1.83 6.52
C GLY A 66 15.75 2.60 7.75
N PHE A 67 14.70 3.42 7.61
CA PHE A 67 14.07 4.07 8.76
C PHE A 67 13.44 3.07 9.74
N SER A 68 12.71 2.05 9.26
CA SER A 68 12.12 0.99 10.10
C SER A 68 13.17 0.12 10.82
N GLU A 69 14.40 0.09 10.29
CA GLU A 69 15.58 -0.54 10.87
C GLU A 69 16.39 0.38 11.80
N GLY A 70 16.05 1.67 11.88
CA GLY A 70 16.74 2.67 12.70
C GLY A 70 18.03 3.21 12.09
N THR A 71 18.29 2.99 10.80
CA THR A 71 19.53 3.39 10.10
C THR A 71 19.45 4.80 9.49
N ILE A 72 18.25 5.36 9.35
CA ILE A 72 18.00 6.68 8.73
C ILE A 72 17.39 7.68 9.73
N LYS A 73 17.82 8.95 9.64
CA LYS A 73 17.25 10.05 10.45
C LYS A 73 15.90 10.51 9.90
N ALA A 74 14.93 10.74 10.80
CA ALA A 74 13.58 11.22 10.49
C ALA A 74 13.52 12.50 9.63
N ALA A 75 14.55 13.37 9.70
CA ALA A 75 14.63 14.61 8.92
C ALA A 75 14.65 14.37 7.40
N LYS A 76 15.25 13.26 6.93
CA LYS A 76 15.29 12.90 5.49
C LYS A 76 13.94 12.39 4.99
N LEU A 77 13.18 11.73 5.86
CA LEU A 77 11.94 11.03 5.52
C LEU A 77 10.89 11.97 4.92
N ARG A 78 10.79 13.20 5.42
CA ARG A 78 9.78 14.17 4.93
C ARG A 78 9.97 14.50 3.45
N ALA A 79 11.20 14.74 3.02
CA ALA A 79 11.49 15.07 1.62
C ALA A 79 11.24 13.87 0.71
N ILE A 80 11.68 12.69 1.13
CA ILE A 80 11.51 11.44 0.39
C ILE A 80 10.03 11.08 0.21
N LEU A 81 9.24 11.13 1.29
CA LEU A 81 7.80 10.88 1.21
C LEU A 81 7.10 11.90 0.31
N LYS A 82 7.52 13.17 0.34
CA LYS A 82 7.00 14.20 -0.56
C LYS A 82 7.29 13.88 -2.03
N GLU A 83 8.52 13.49 -2.36
CA GLU A 83 8.89 13.12 -3.72
C GLU A 83 8.08 11.92 -4.23
N SER A 84 7.87 10.89 -3.41
CA SER A 84 7.02 9.75 -3.77
C SER A 84 5.56 10.14 -4.02
N ALA A 85 5.01 11.04 -3.19
CA ALA A 85 3.66 11.55 -3.37
C ALA A 85 3.54 12.40 -4.65
N ASP A 86 4.59 13.13 -5.01
CA ASP A 86 4.63 13.94 -6.22
C ASP A 86 4.79 13.03 -7.48
N ALA A 87 5.53 11.92 -7.41
CA ALA A 87 5.53 10.88 -8.46
C ALA A 87 4.13 10.29 -8.67
N ALA A 88 3.43 9.94 -7.59
CA ALA A 88 2.06 9.42 -7.65
C ALA A 88 1.05 10.42 -8.24
N LYS A 89 1.23 11.73 -8.02
CA LYS A 89 0.39 12.78 -8.65
C LYS A 89 0.70 12.98 -10.13
N GLN A 90 1.92 12.72 -10.57
CA GLN A 90 2.31 12.86 -11.97
C GLN A 90 1.88 11.65 -12.81
N ALA A 91 1.75 10.48 -12.20
CA ALA A 91 1.31 9.24 -12.84
C ALA A 91 -0.19 9.19 -13.21
N VAL A 92 -0.98 10.24 -12.91
CA VAL A 92 -2.45 10.28 -13.07
C VAL A 92 -2.96 10.14 -14.52
N THR A 93 -2.06 10.21 -15.50
CA THR A 93 -2.40 10.06 -16.92
C THR A 93 -2.66 8.60 -17.32
N ASP A 94 -2.22 7.65 -16.50
CA ASP A 94 -2.44 6.21 -16.69
C ASP A 94 -2.98 5.58 -15.40
N PRO A 95 -4.17 4.94 -15.40
CA PRO A 95 -4.77 4.37 -14.20
C PRO A 95 -3.92 3.29 -13.51
N ILE A 96 -3.15 2.50 -14.26
CA ILE A 96 -2.28 1.44 -13.71
C ILE A 96 -1.12 2.12 -12.95
N SER A 97 -0.45 3.07 -13.60
CA SER A 97 0.63 3.87 -13.03
C SER A 97 0.18 4.66 -11.81
N GLU A 98 -0.99 5.31 -11.88
CA GLU A 98 -1.54 6.08 -10.75
C GLU A 98 -1.78 5.16 -9.54
N ALA A 99 -2.44 4.03 -9.75
CA ALA A 99 -2.76 3.09 -8.67
C ALA A 99 -1.47 2.52 -8.05
N ALA A 100 -0.53 2.05 -8.88
CA ALA A 100 0.73 1.47 -8.41
C ALA A 100 1.58 2.51 -7.64
N ALA A 101 1.74 3.71 -8.18
CA ALA A 101 2.51 4.76 -7.54
C ALA A 101 1.89 5.21 -6.21
N ARG A 102 0.56 5.32 -6.13
CA ARG A 102 -0.14 5.62 -4.87
C ARG A 102 0.01 4.49 -3.86
N ALA A 103 -0.09 3.23 -4.30
CA ALA A 103 0.10 2.09 -3.40
C ALA A 103 1.49 2.13 -2.74
N VAL A 104 2.55 2.36 -3.52
CA VAL A 104 3.91 2.48 -2.99
C VAL A 104 4.06 3.71 -2.08
N ALA A 105 3.63 4.89 -2.52
CA ALA A 105 3.77 6.12 -1.74
C ALA A 105 3.01 6.06 -0.40
N VAL A 106 1.79 5.50 -0.40
CA VAL A 106 0.98 5.37 0.83
C VAL A 106 1.55 4.29 1.74
N ALA A 107 2.04 3.17 1.20
CA ALA A 107 2.75 2.16 1.98
C ALA A 107 3.98 2.74 2.68
N CYS A 108 4.82 3.50 1.95
CA CYS A 108 5.96 4.20 2.54
C CYS A 108 5.54 5.23 3.58
N ALA A 109 4.45 5.98 3.36
CA ALA A 109 3.94 6.93 4.33
C ALA A 109 3.40 6.29 5.62
N SER A 110 3.19 4.97 5.66
CA SER A 110 2.77 4.25 6.86
C SER A 110 3.76 4.38 8.02
N VAL A 111 5.05 4.57 7.76
CA VAL A 111 6.09 4.84 8.79
C VAL A 111 5.80 6.05 9.67
N ARG A 112 4.95 6.98 9.20
CA ARG A 112 4.49 8.14 9.98
C ARG A 112 3.03 8.04 10.39
N THR A 113 2.22 7.36 9.60
CA THR A 113 0.76 7.36 9.73
C THR A 113 0.27 5.92 9.68
N PRO A 114 0.09 5.27 10.84
CA PRO A 114 -0.25 3.85 10.92
C PRO A 114 -1.50 3.45 10.11
N THR A 115 -2.52 4.30 10.03
CA THR A 115 -3.75 4.05 9.24
C THR A 115 -3.50 3.87 7.75
N ASN A 116 -2.39 4.38 7.21
CA ASN A 116 -2.00 4.14 5.81
C ASN A 116 -1.70 2.65 5.54
N THR A 117 -1.46 1.84 6.57
CA THR A 117 -1.27 0.38 6.47
C THR A 117 -2.49 -0.34 5.93
N LEU A 118 -3.69 0.24 6.04
CA LEU A 118 -4.86 -0.26 5.31
C LEU A 118 -5.00 0.44 3.96
N GLY A 119 -4.87 1.77 3.94
CA GLY A 119 -5.16 2.59 2.76
C GLY A 119 -4.37 2.20 1.51
N PHE A 120 -3.10 1.79 1.66
CA PHE A 120 -2.27 1.41 0.52
C PHE A 120 -2.80 0.18 -0.22
N LEU A 121 -3.47 -0.74 0.50
CA LEU A 121 -3.98 -1.99 -0.06
C LEU A 121 -5.10 -1.74 -1.09
N PHE A 122 -5.91 -0.70 -0.90
CA PHE A 122 -6.97 -0.38 -1.86
C PHE A 122 -6.42 0.17 -3.19
N TYR A 123 -5.32 0.94 -3.12
CA TYR A 123 -4.57 1.33 -4.31
C TYR A 123 -3.84 0.13 -4.93
N GLY A 124 -3.28 -0.74 -4.11
CA GLY A 124 -2.63 -1.98 -4.53
C GLY A 124 -3.58 -2.93 -5.27
N ALA A 125 -4.79 -3.11 -4.76
CA ALA A 125 -5.87 -3.86 -5.39
C ALA A 125 -6.24 -3.29 -6.75
N ALA A 126 -6.34 -1.96 -6.86
CA ALA A 126 -6.54 -1.30 -8.15
C ALA A 126 -5.37 -1.56 -9.12
N ALA A 127 -4.12 -1.43 -8.65
CA ALA A 127 -2.94 -1.64 -9.48
C ALA A 127 -2.86 -3.07 -10.03
N VAL A 128 -3.03 -4.07 -9.16
CA VAL A 128 -2.99 -5.49 -9.54
C VAL A 128 -4.14 -5.83 -10.47
N ALA A 129 -5.36 -5.37 -10.19
CA ALA A 129 -6.50 -5.66 -11.04
C ALA A 129 -6.33 -5.05 -12.44
N TYR A 130 -5.93 -3.78 -12.54
CA TYR A 130 -5.80 -3.11 -13.83
C TYR A 130 -4.61 -3.62 -14.66
N ASP A 131 -3.47 -3.96 -14.05
CA ASP A 131 -2.33 -4.55 -14.77
C ASP A 131 -2.64 -5.99 -15.24
N SER A 132 -3.43 -6.76 -14.48
CA SER A 132 -3.69 -8.17 -14.79
C SER A 132 -4.79 -8.41 -15.82
N ILE A 133 -5.93 -7.71 -15.72
CA ILE A 133 -7.10 -7.94 -16.60
C ILE A 133 -7.44 -6.73 -17.50
N GLY A 134 -6.61 -5.69 -17.47
CA GLY A 134 -6.82 -4.46 -18.21
C GLY A 134 -7.81 -3.51 -17.55
N THR A 135 -8.17 -2.44 -18.27
CA THR A 135 -8.93 -1.29 -17.76
C THR A 135 -10.40 -1.25 -18.22
N GLU A 136 -10.84 -2.21 -19.03
CA GLU A 136 -12.19 -2.24 -19.63
C GLU A 136 -13.12 -3.32 -19.05
N GLN A 137 -12.75 -3.93 -17.93
CA GLN A 137 -13.51 -5.02 -17.32
C GLN A 137 -14.67 -4.54 -16.45
N SER A 138 -15.54 -5.48 -16.08
CA SER A 138 -16.69 -5.19 -15.23
C SER A 138 -16.25 -4.88 -13.79
N ARG A 139 -17.10 -4.13 -13.09
CA ARG A 139 -16.92 -3.83 -11.66
C ARG A 139 -16.80 -5.11 -10.82
N LEU A 140 -17.59 -6.14 -11.15
CA LEU A 140 -17.60 -7.40 -10.41
C LEU A 140 -16.27 -8.15 -10.52
N GLU A 141 -15.61 -8.10 -11.69
CA GLU A 141 -14.30 -8.72 -11.89
C GLU A 141 -13.22 -8.01 -11.09
N TYR A 142 -13.24 -6.67 -11.09
CA TYR A 142 -12.36 -5.86 -10.26
C TYR A 142 -12.58 -6.08 -8.75
N GLU A 143 -13.82 -6.22 -8.30
CA GLU A 143 -14.14 -6.49 -6.89
C GLU A 143 -13.63 -7.87 -6.44
N LYS A 144 -13.74 -8.89 -7.29
CA LYS A 144 -13.16 -10.23 -7.01
C LYS A 144 -11.64 -10.18 -6.84
N LEU A 145 -10.94 -9.49 -7.74
CA LEU A 145 -9.49 -9.35 -7.63
C LEU A 145 -9.06 -8.52 -6.42
N ALA A 146 -9.84 -7.49 -6.07
CA ALA A 146 -9.60 -6.73 -4.85
C ALA A 146 -9.75 -7.59 -3.59
N GLU A 147 -10.76 -8.47 -3.55
CA GLU A 147 -10.93 -9.40 -2.43
C GLU A 147 -9.79 -10.41 -2.30
N ILE A 148 -9.31 -10.95 -3.42
CA ILE A 148 -8.11 -11.82 -3.45
C ILE A 148 -6.90 -11.06 -2.92
N GLU A 149 -6.68 -9.83 -3.39
CA GLU A 149 -5.56 -9.00 -2.95
C GLU A 149 -5.57 -8.73 -1.44
N LEU A 150 -6.75 -8.43 -0.87
CA LEU A 150 -6.92 -8.18 0.56
C LEU A 150 -6.75 -9.45 1.40
N ASN A 151 -7.24 -10.61 0.93
CA ASN A 151 -7.02 -11.89 1.63
C ASN A 151 -5.53 -12.29 1.62
N ASP A 152 -4.86 -12.15 0.49
CA ASP A 152 -3.40 -12.36 0.40
C ASP A 152 -2.63 -11.42 1.33
N ALA A 153 -3.09 -10.18 1.49
CA ALA A 153 -2.49 -9.22 2.42
C ALA A 153 -2.70 -9.65 3.88
N TYR A 154 -3.89 -10.13 4.20
CA TYR A 154 -4.20 -10.65 5.53
C TYR A 154 -3.32 -11.84 5.89
N ASP A 155 -3.18 -12.81 4.99
CA ASP A 155 -2.38 -14.02 5.26
C ASP A 155 -0.88 -13.68 5.41
N GLU A 156 -0.36 -12.75 4.61
CA GLU A 156 1.02 -12.27 4.74
C GLU A 156 1.26 -11.54 6.06
N LEU A 157 0.36 -10.63 6.46
CA LEU A 157 0.48 -9.93 7.75
C LEU A 157 0.33 -10.89 8.92
N LYS A 158 -0.60 -11.84 8.82
CA LYS A 158 -0.83 -12.86 9.86
C LYS A 158 0.39 -13.73 10.09
N ALA A 159 1.13 -14.06 9.04
CA ALA A 159 2.33 -14.89 9.13
C ALA A 159 3.47 -14.24 9.95
N ILE A 160 3.47 -12.91 10.05
CA ILE A 160 4.48 -12.15 10.80
C ILE A 160 3.89 -11.46 12.05
N ALA A 161 2.60 -11.69 12.33
CA ALA A 161 1.93 -11.06 13.44
C ALA A 161 2.52 -11.54 14.77
N VAL A 162 2.73 -10.60 15.69
CA VAL A 162 3.18 -10.89 17.04
C VAL A 162 1.96 -11.15 17.90
N GLU A 163 1.89 -12.36 18.46
CA GLU A 163 0.85 -12.74 19.41
C GLU A 163 1.02 -11.93 20.70
N ASN A 164 -0.06 -11.29 21.15
CA ASN A 164 -0.06 -10.40 22.33
C ASN A 164 1.03 -9.31 22.27
N GLU A 165 1.19 -8.66 21.11
CA GLU A 165 2.10 -7.53 20.92
C GLU A 165 1.93 -6.50 22.07
N PRO A 166 2.99 -6.24 22.87
CA PRO A 166 2.89 -5.37 24.04
C PRO A 166 2.66 -3.89 23.70
N ASN A 167 3.01 -3.45 22.49
CA ASN A 167 2.91 -2.06 22.06
C ASN A 167 2.18 -1.93 20.71
N PRO A 168 0.87 -2.22 20.65
CA PRO A 168 0.10 -2.06 19.43
C PRO A 168 0.07 -0.61 18.98
N ALA A 169 -0.02 -0.37 17.68
CA ALA A 169 -0.18 0.98 17.15
C ALA A 169 -1.53 1.57 17.59
N ASP A 170 -1.51 2.85 17.99
CA ASP A 170 -2.73 3.59 18.27
C ASP A 170 -3.44 3.94 16.96
N ILE A 171 -4.52 3.21 16.68
CA ILE A 171 -5.28 3.32 15.43
C ILE A 171 -6.77 3.45 15.77
N ASP A 172 -7.33 4.59 15.38
CA ASP A 172 -8.77 4.82 15.34
C ASP A 172 -9.25 4.84 13.89
N TRP A 173 -10.06 3.84 13.54
CA TRP A 173 -10.58 3.67 12.18
C TRP A 173 -11.73 4.64 11.84
N ASN A 174 -12.33 5.30 12.83
CA ASN A 174 -13.46 6.23 12.65
C ASN A 174 -14.61 5.64 11.79
N CYS A 175 -14.85 4.33 11.92
CA CYS A 175 -15.82 3.56 11.15
C CYS A 175 -17.01 3.10 12.01
#